data_AF-A0A1Q0Y7P0-F1
#
_entry.id   AF-A0A1Q0Y7P0-F1
#
_cell.length_a   1.000
_cell.length_b   1.000
_cell.length_c   1.000
_cell.angle_alpha   90.00
_cell.angle_beta   90.00
_cell.angle_gamma   90.00
#
_symmetry.space_group_name_H-M   'P 1'
#
loop_
_entity.id
_entity.type
_entity.pdbx_description
1 polymer ?
#
loop_
_entity_poly.entity_id
_entity_poly.type
_entity_poly.pdbx_seq_one_letter_code
_entity_poly.pdbx_strand_id
1 'polypeptide(L)'
;IKMIREEKDIDDETLCFNPEFTHQFFGDSEGIFGYVDLRVDIYYSAARLSTYFGMSYTDKVDPKKSGGVQPDNVQKIIQEKLEVEFGTNIDDFVSSLSKESSFRPHGELLKCFTVDGEENSKQTFDVYRADISVPGFQQYHQKMQTFILWCIDAASFIEVDDERWEYFTIFERVISNGDPHFFFVGYATVYRYY
;
A
#
# COMPACT_ATOMS: atom_id res chain seq x y z
N ILE A 1 -2.92 1.61 -8.87
CA ILE A 1 -2.09 1.53 -7.64
C ILE A 1 -0.68 1.10 -8.06
N LYS A 2 0.39 1.63 -7.45
CA LYS A 2 1.78 1.25 -7.75
C LYS A 2 2.62 1.02 -6.49
N MET A 3 3.57 0.10 -6.59
CA MET A 3 4.64 -0.11 -5.60
C MET A 3 5.94 0.50 -6.16
N ILE A 4 6.41 1.60 -5.60
CA ILE A 4 7.49 2.43 -6.15
C ILE A 4 8.81 2.09 -5.44
N ARG A 5 9.78 1.52 -6.15
CA ARG A 5 11.14 1.26 -5.63
C ARG A 5 12.05 2.45 -5.85
N GLU A 6 11.93 3.09 -7.01
CA GLU A 6 12.74 4.22 -7.45
C GLU A 6 11.91 5.19 -8.30
N GLU A 7 12.42 6.41 -8.50
CA GLU A 7 11.67 7.52 -9.12
C GLU A 7 11.12 7.18 -10.51
N LYS A 8 11.91 6.48 -11.34
CA LYS A 8 11.48 6.09 -12.70
C LYS A 8 10.24 5.17 -12.72
N ASP A 9 9.95 4.47 -11.62
CA ASP A 9 8.78 3.58 -11.53
C ASP A 9 7.45 4.37 -11.53
N ILE A 10 7.51 5.67 -11.22
CA ILE A 10 6.33 6.55 -11.21
C ILE A 10 5.74 6.68 -12.62
N ASP A 11 6.60 6.86 -13.62
CA ASP A 11 6.21 7.06 -15.01
C ASP A 11 5.99 5.73 -15.76
N ASP A 12 6.38 4.60 -15.17
CA ASP A 12 6.15 3.28 -15.75
C ASP A 12 4.72 2.79 -15.48
N GLU A 13 3.85 2.87 -16.49
CA GLU A 13 2.47 2.43 -16.38
C GLU A 13 2.31 0.89 -16.35
N THR A 14 3.34 0.12 -16.71
CA THR A 14 3.30 -1.35 -16.65
C THR A 14 3.35 -1.88 -15.22
N LEU A 15 3.81 -1.06 -14.28
CA LEU A 15 3.84 -1.37 -12.84
C LEU A 15 2.51 -1.09 -12.14
N CYS A 16 1.53 -0.54 -12.86
CA CYS A 16 0.21 -0.25 -12.30
C CYS A 16 -0.61 -1.53 -12.18
N PHE A 17 -1.21 -1.74 -11.01
CA PHE A 17 -2.25 -2.73 -10.79
C PHE A 17 -3.54 -2.06 -10.29
N ASN A 18 -4.67 -2.69 -10.58
CA ASN A 18 -5.99 -2.22 -10.19
C ASN A 18 -6.43 -2.89 -8.89
N PRO A 19 -7.20 -2.19 -8.04
CA PRO A 19 -7.88 -2.83 -6.93
C PRO A 19 -8.88 -3.88 -7.46
N GLU A 20 -9.02 -4.99 -6.72
CA GLU A 20 -10.03 -6.01 -7.00
C GLU A 20 -11.39 -5.63 -6.42
N PHE A 21 -11.37 -4.91 -5.29
CA PHE A 21 -12.57 -4.42 -4.60
C PHE A 21 -12.43 -2.93 -4.28
N THR A 22 -13.49 -2.18 -4.55
CA THR A 22 -13.60 -0.76 -4.20
C THR A 22 -14.94 -0.41 -3.55
N HIS A 23 -15.87 -1.37 -3.46
CA HIS A 23 -17.18 -1.18 -2.82
C HIS A 23 -17.07 -0.73 -1.35
N GLN A 24 -15.98 -1.12 -0.67
CA GLN A 24 -15.70 -0.67 0.70
C GLN A 24 -15.51 0.85 0.80
N PHE A 25 -15.10 1.49 -0.29
CA PHE A 25 -14.89 2.93 -0.44
C PHE A 25 -16.09 3.62 -1.10
N PHE A 26 -16.56 3.08 -2.23
CA PHE A 26 -17.51 3.76 -3.13
C PHE A 26 -18.89 3.09 -3.21
N GLY A 27 -19.20 2.23 -2.22
CA GLY A 27 -20.46 1.50 -2.13
C GLY A 27 -20.63 0.43 -3.21
N ASP A 28 -21.74 -0.29 -3.18
CA ASP A 28 -21.98 -1.50 -4.00
C ASP A 28 -21.89 -1.27 -5.52
N SER A 29 -22.09 -0.03 -5.99
CA SER A 29 -21.97 0.31 -7.41
C SER A 29 -20.53 0.57 -7.85
N GLU A 30 -19.59 0.71 -6.92
CA GLU A 30 -18.17 1.00 -7.18
C GLU A 30 -17.97 2.23 -8.08
N GLY A 31 -18.87 3.21 -7.93
CA GLY A 31 -19.00 4.36 -8.82
C GLY A 31 -18.58 5.64 -8.12
N ILE A 32 -17.85 6.49 -8.83
CA ILE A 32 -17.50 7.84 -8.38
C ILE A 32 -18.27 8.85 -9.23
N PHE A 33 -19.05 9.70 -8.58
CA PHE A 33 -19.84 10.73 -9.23
C PHE A 33 -19.10 12.06 -9.35
N GLY A 34 -19.28 12.69 -10.52
CA GLY A 34 -19.08 14.12 -10.71
C GLY A 34 -17.74 14.56 -11.29
N TYR A 35 -17.01 13.64 -11.93
CA TYR A 35 -15.73 13.90 -12.60
C TYR A 35 -15.72 13.31 -14.01
N VAL A 36 -15.01 13.96 -14.94
CA VAL A 36 -14.72 13.46 -16.30
C VAL A 36 -13.25 13.06 -16.38
N ASP A 37 -12.97 11.91 -16.98
CA ASP A 37 -11.63 11.31 -17.08
C ASP A 37 -10.87 11.28 -15.73
N LEU A 38 -11.59 10.91 -14.67
CA LEU A 38 -11.01 10.81 -13.33
C LEU A 38 -9.91 9.76 -13.30
N ARG A 39 -8.73 10.17 -12.83
CA ARG A 39 -7.62 9.29 -12.46
C ARG A 39 -7.29 9.49 -10.98
N VAL A 40 -7.22 8.37 -10.25
CA VAL A 40 -6.81 8.33 -8.84
C VAL A 40 -5.56 7.48 -8.74
N ASP A 41 -4.46 8.10 -8.36
CA ASP A 41 -3.17 7.45 -8.20
C ASP A 41 -2.91 7.20 -6.70
N ILE A 42 -2.76 5.93 -6.34
CA ILE A 42 -2.30 5.52 -5.00
C ILE A 42 -0.95 4.86 -5.17
N TYR A 43 0.10 5.48 -4.62
CA TYR A 43 1.45 4.95 -4.66
C TYR A 43 1.91 4.58 -3.26
N TYR A 44 2.57 3.43 -3.16
CA TYR A 44 3.24 2.98 -1.95
C TYR A 44 4.72 2.89 -2.23
N SER A 45 5.55 3.45 -1.35
CA SER A 45 7.00 3.17 -1.41
C SER A 45 7.24 1.70 -1.11
N ALA A 46 8.02 1.01 -1.93
CA ALA A 46 8.04 -0.45 -1.94
C ALA A 46 8.65 -1.07 -0.68
N ALA A 47 9.42 -0.33 0.13
CA ALA A 47 9.95 -0.81 1.40
C ALA A 47 9.09 -0.34 2.58
N ARG A 48 8.97 0.98 2.79
CA ARG A 48 8.32 1.56 3.99
C ARG A 48 6.82 1.75 3.88
N LEU A 49 6.25 1.51 2.70
CA LEU A 49 4.84 1.72 2.41
C LEU A 49 4.39 3.17 2.71
N SER A 50 5.30 4.14 2.59
CA SER A 50 4.92 5.55 2.59
C SER A 50 3.92 5.74 1.47
N THR A 51 2.77 6.35 1.76
CA THR A 51 1.64 6.39 0.83
C THR A 51 1.50 7.77 0.22
N TYR A 52 1.27 7.84 -1.08
CA TYR A 52 0.93 9.04 -1.82
C TYR A 52 -0.43 8.88 -2.49
N PHE A 53 -1.21 9.96 -2.46
CA PHE A 53 -2.49 10.12 -3.14
C PHE A 53 -2.37 11.24 -4.18
N GLY A 54 -2.60 10.89 -5.44
CA GLY A 54 -2.75 11.81 -6.55
C GLY A 54 -4.15 11.71 -7.14
N MET A 55 -4.69 12.84 -7.61
CA MET A 55 -5.97 12.86 -8.31
C MET A 55 -5.95 13.87 -9.43
N SER A 56 -6.40 13.46 -10.61
CA SER A 56 -6.55 14.33 -11.78
C SER A 56 -7.86 14.03 -12.51
N TYR A 57 -8.39 15.02 -13.22
CA TYR A 57 -9.63 14.95 -14.00
C TYR A 57 -9.67 16.09 -15.02
N THR A 58 -10.42 15.92 -16.10
CA THR A 58 -10.55 16.93 -17.17
C THR A 58 -11.67 17.93 -16.88
N ASP A 59 -12.74 17.49 -16.21
CA ASP A 59 -13.84 18.35 -15.76
C ASP A 59 -14.46 17.83 -14.46
N LYS A 60 -15.16 18.71 -13.75
CA LYS A 60 -15.82 18.42 -12.47
C LYS A 60 -17.19 19.11 -12.42
N VAL A 61 -18.21 18.40 -11.95
CA VAL A 61 -19.56 18.95 -11.81
C VAL A 61 -19.53 20.24 -10.99
N ASP A 62 -20.10 21.30 -11.56
CA ASP A 62 -20.31 22.58 -10.89
C ASP A 62 -21.67 22.57 -10.18
N PRO A 63 -21.71 22.60 -8.83
CA PRO A 63 -22.94 22.62 -8.06
C PRO A 63 -23.91 23.74 -8.47
N LYS A 64 -23.40 24.87 -8.98
CA LYS A 64 -24.23 25.99 -9.42
C LYS A 64 -25.02 25.67 -10.69
N LYS A 65 -24.50 24.77 -11.53
CA LYS A 65 -25.12 24.33 -12.80
C LYS A 65 -25.90 23.03 -12.66
N SER A 66 -25.68 22.27 -11.59
CA SER A 66 -26.29 20.96 -11.34
C SER A 66 -27.37 20.98 -10.24
N GLY A 67 -27.94 22.14 -9.91
CA GLY A 67 -28.99 22.24 -8.89
C GLY A 67 -28.50 21.91 -7.46
N GLY A 68 -27.23 22.17 -7.18
CA GLY A 68 -26.61 21.98 -5.86
C GLY A 68 -25.95 20.61 -5.64
N VAL A 69 -26.01 19.69 -6.61
CA VAL A 69 -25.42 18.36 -6.49
C VAL A 69 -23.89 18.47 -6.45
N GLN A 70 -23.29 17.88 -5.40
CA GLN A 70 -21.85 17.87 -5.19
C GLN A 70 -21.21 16.62 -5.83
N PRO A 71 -20.02 16.75 -6.43
CA PRO A 71 -19.21 15.59 -6.80
C PRO A 71 -18.67 14.90 -5.55
N ASP A 72 -18.34 13.61 -5.67
CA ASP A 72 -17.84 12.84 -4.54
C ASP A 72 -16.50 13.36 -4.05
N ASN A 73 -16.29 13.35 -2.74
CA ASN A 73 -15.00 13.73 -2.16
C ASN A 73 -14.10 12.49 -2.06
N VAL A 74 -13.57 12.08 -3.20
CA VAL A 74 -12.76 10.85 -3.37
C VAL A 74 -11.60 10.79 -2.37
N GLN A 75 -10.85 11.89 -2.22
CA GLN A 75 -9.73 11.96 -1.27
C GLN A 75 -10.21 11.72 0.17
N LYS A 76 -11.31 12.37 0.57
CA LYS A 76 -11.86 12.21 1.92
C LYS A 76 -12.34 10.78 2.17
N ILE A 77 -13.06 10.19 1.21
CA ILE A 77 -13.55 8.80 1.29
C ILE A 77 -12.38 7.83 1.50
N ILE A 78 -11.32 7.98 0.70
CA ILE A 78 -10.11 7.15 0.81
C ILE A 78 -9.40 7.40 2.15
N GLN A 79 -9.25 8.66 2.59
CA GLN A 79 -8.64 9.01 3.87
C GLN A 79 -9.37 8.41 5.08
N GLU A 80 -10.71 8.44 5.08
CA GLU A 80 -11.53 7.89 6.16
C GLU A 80 -11.45 6.36 6.23
N LYS A 81 -11.36 5.69 5.06
CA LYS A 81 -11.35 4.22 4.99
C LYS A 81 -9.98 3.61 5.22
N LEU A 82 -8.92 4.23 4.74
CA LEU A 82 -7.57 3.68 4.91
C LEU A 82 -7.04 3.81 6.34
N GLU A 83 -7.56 4.76 7.12
CA GLU A 83 -7.14 5.05 8.50
C GLU A 83 -5.61 5.29 8.64
N VAL A 84 -4.95 5.71 7.55
CA VAL A 84 -3.54 6.11 7.53
C VAL A 84 -3.36 7.44 6.81
N GLU A 85 -2.39 8.22 7.25
CA GLU A 85 -2.00 9.44 6.55
C GLU A 85 -1.28 9.12 5.24
N PHE A 86 -1.65 9.84 4.18
CA PHE A 86 -0.94 9.83 2.91
C PHE A 86 -0.55 11.25 2.49
N GLY A 87 0.56 11.36 1.77
CA GLY A 87 1.00 12.62 1.16
C GLY A 87 0.23 12.92 -0.12
N THR A 88 0.08 14.19 -0.46
CA THR A 88 -0.53 14.62 -1.74
C THR A 88 0.43 15.39 -2.63
N ASN A 89 1.68 15.57 -2.19
CA ASN A 89 2.74 16.20 -2.97
C ASN A 89 3.68 15.11 -3.50
N ILE A 90 3.83 15.05 -4.82
CA ILE A 90 4.65 14.01 -5.48
C ILE A 90 6.15 14.24 -5.26
N ASP A 91 6.61 15.49 -5.19
CA ASP A 91 8.02 15.83 -4.97
C ASP A 91 8.46 15.41 -3.55
N ASP A 92 7.58 15.58 -2.55
CA ASP A 92 7.81 15.12 -1.19
C ASP A 92 7.89 13.58 -1.14
N PHE A 93 7.03 12.90 -1.90
CA PHE A 93 7.04 11.44 -2.01
C PHE A 93 8.34 10.95 -2.66
N VAL A 94 8.73 11.50 -3.82
CA VAL A 94 9.98 11.18 -4.52
C VAL A 94 11.19 11.41 -3.60
N SER A 95 11.24 12.56 -2.92
CA SER A 95 12.30 12.88 -1.97
C SER A 95 12.40 11.86 -0.84
N SER A 96 11.27 11.28 -0.41
CA SER A 96 11.23 10.27 0.64
C SER A 96 11.83 8.93 0.23
N LEU A 97 11.85 8.60 -1.07
CA LEU A 97 12.37 7.33 -1.62
C LEU A 97 13.86 7.13 -1.28
N SER A 98 14.62 8.22 -1.18
CA SER A 98 16.04 8.20 -0.78
C SER A 98 16.29 7.51 0.56
N LYS A 99 15.27 7.46 1.42
CA LYS A 99 15.37 6.89 2.75
C LYS A 99 15.02 5.38 2.78
N GLU A 100 14.43 4.82 1.72
CA GLU A 100 13.97 3.42 1.66
C GLU A 100 15.11 2.41 1.90
N SER A 101 16.33 2.71 1.45
CA SER A 101 17.53 1.86 1.62
C SER A 101 17.86 1.50 3.07
N SER A 102 17.45 2.37 4.01
CA SER A 102 17.65 2.17 5.45
C SER A 102 16.51 1.41 6.14
N PHE A 103 15.44 1.07 5.42
CA PHE A 103 14.39 0.21 5.95
C PHE A 103 14.93 -1.19 6.24
N ARG A 104 14.49 -1.77 7.36
CA ARG A 104 14.74 -3.18 7.71
C ARG A 104 13.41 -3.82 8.11
N PRO A 105 13.15 -5.07 7.69
CA PRO A 105 11.98 -5.80 8.13
C PRO A 105 11.89 -5.88 9.65
N HIS A 106 10.67 -5.81 10.16
CA HIS A 106 10.39 -5.90 11.58
C HIS A 106 10.29 -7.38 12.00
N GLY A 107 10.74 -7.68 13.21
CA GLY A 107 10.58 -8.99 13.83
C GLY A 107 11.75 -9.95 13.55
N GLU A 108 11.48 -11.24 13.70
CA GLU A 108 12.47 -12.31 13.57
C GLU A 108 12.44 -12.92 12.17
N LEU A 109 13.60 -13.06 11.54
CA LEU A 109 13.73 -13.80 10.28
C LEU A 109 13.45 -15.27 10.52
N LEU A 110 12.37 -15.79 9.95
CA LEU A 110 12.01 -17.20 10.03
C LEU A 110 12.60 -18.04 8.90
N LYS A 111 12.56 -17.50 7.67
CA LYS A 111 12.96 -18.25 6.48
C LYS A 111 13.51 -17.32 5.42
N CYS A 112 14.57 -17.76 4.77
CA CYS A 112 15.11 -17.17 3.55
C CYS A 112 15.06 -18.25 2.45
N PHE A 113 14.60 -17.90 1.26
CA PHE A 113 14.60 -18.81 0.12
C PHE A 113 14.82 -18.06 -1.19
N THR A 114 15.21 -18.78 -2.24
CA THR A 114 15.44 -18.22 -3.57
C THR A 114 14.53 -18.93 -4.56
N VAL A 115 13.97 -18.17 -5.49
CA VAL A 115 13.17 -18.65 -6.60
C VAL A 115 13.85 -18.26 -7.90
N ASP A 116 13.84 -19.13 -8.89
CA ASP A 116 14.30 -18.80 -10.24
C ASP A 116 13.29 -17.83 -10.86
N GLY A 117 13.77 -16.65 -11.26
CA GLY A 117 12.99 -15.60 -11.90
C GLY A 117 13.09 -15.65 -13.42
N GLU A 118 12.62 -14.59 -14.07
CA GLU A 118 12.76 -14.43 -15.52
C GLU A 118 14.23 -14.32 -15.95
N GLU A 119 14.53 -14.71 -17.20
CA GLU A 119 15.87 -14.59 -17.80
C GLU A 119 17.02 -15.25 -17.01
N ASN A 120 16.75 -16.35 -16.31
CA ASN A 120 17.71 -17.02 -15.40
C ASN A 120 18.17 -16.14 -14.22
N SER A 121 17.40 -15.11 -13.86
CA SER A 121 17.62 -14.37 -12.63
C SER A 121 17.24 -15.21 -11.41
N LYS A 122 17.75 -14.83 -10.24
CA LYS A 122 17.39 -15.44 -8.96
C LYS A 122 16.86 -14.38 -8.03
N GLN A 123 15.62 -14.54 -7.57
CA GLN A 123 14.99 -13.65 -6.62
C GLN A 123 15.06 -14.26 -5.23
N THR A 124 15.51 -13.47 -4.25
CA THR A 124 15.63 -13.94 -2.87
C THR A 124 14.53 -13.32 -2.03
N PHE A 125 13.88 -14.14 -1.21
CA PHE A 125 12.78 -13.73 -0.37
C PHE A 125 13.04 -14.10 1.09
N ASP A 126 12.71 -13.17 1.97
CA ASP A 126 12.82 -13.31 3.41
C ASP A 126 11.43 -13.23 4.04
N VAL A 127 11.11 -14.19 4.91
CA VAL A 127 9.89 -14.26 5.70
C VAL A 127 10.21 -13.93 7.15
N TYR A 128 9.54 -12.93 7.69
CA TYR A 128 9.68 -12.47 9.07
C TYR A 128 8.41 -12.75 9.85
N ARG A 129 8.56 -13.06 11.14
CA ARG A 129 7.47 -13.12 12.12
C ARG A 129 7.59 -11.96 13.11
N ALA A 130 6.48 -11.30 13.36
CA ALA A 130 6.37 -10.21 14.31
C ALA A 130 5.09 -10.34 15.13
N ASP A 131 5.08 -9.65 16.27
CA ASP A 131 3.91 -9.33 17.07
C ASP A 131 3.94 -7.82 17.39
N ILE A 132 2.92 -7.31 18.08
CA ILE A 132 2.82 -5.87 18.38
C ILE A 132 3.88 -5.35 19.35
N SER A 133 4.61 -6.23 20.06
CA SER A 133 5.70 -5.82 20.95
C SER A 133 6.95 -5.40 20.17
N VAL A 134 7.05 -5.79 18.89
CA VAL A 134 8.17 -5.42 18.02
C VAL A 134 8.13 -3.91 17.74
N PRO A 135 9.18 -3.15 18.12
CA PRO A 135 9.19 -1.69 17.95
C PRO A 135 8.99 -1.28 16.49
N GLY A 136 8.05 -0.35 16.24
CA GLY A 136 7.74 0.16 14.91
C GLY A 136 6.81 -0.72 14.07
N PHE A 137 6.54 -1.96 14.49
CA PHE A 137 5.74 -2.90 13.71
C PHE A 137 4.28 -2.48 13.61
N GLN A 138 3.67 -1.96 14.68
CA GLN A 138 2.27 -1.51 14.66
C GLN A 138 2.04 -0.42 13.61
N GLN A 139 2.93 0.58 13.52
CA GLN A 139 2.85 1.64 12.52
C GLN A 139 3.06 1.11 11.10
N TYR A 140 3.91 0.09 10.94
CA TYR A 140 4.11 -0.57 9.67
C TYR A 140 2.88 -1.41 9.26
N HIS A 141 2.27 -2.13 10.19
CA HIS A 141 1.04 -2.89 9.99
C HIS A 141 -0.12 -2.00 9.56
N GLN A 142 -0.29 -0.83 10.16
CA GLN A 142 -1.31 0.14 9.75
C GLN A 142 -1.24 0.48 8.25
N LYS A 143 -0.01 0.56 7.69
CA LYS A 143 0.18 0.76 6.24
C LYS A 143 -0.11 -0.50 5.45
N MET A 144 0.36 -1.67 5.90
CA MET A 144 0.12 -2.96 5.24
C MET A 144 -1.37 -3.32 5.16
N GLN A 145 -2.14 -3.06 6.21
CA GLN A 145 -3.56 -3.43 6.23
C GLN A 145 -4.38 -2.67 5.20
N THR A 146 -3.94 -1.50 4.73
CA THR A 146 -4.65 -0.78 3.65
C THR A 146 -4.85 -1.63 2.39
N PHE A 147 -3.96 -2.58 2.12
CA PHE A 147 -4.06 -3.48 0.97
C PHE A 147 -5.25 -4.43 1.05
N ILE A 148 -5.71 -4.83 2.24
CA ILE A 148 -6.83 -5.78 2.35
C ILE A 148 -8.13 -5.17 1.86
N LEU A 149 -8.29 -3.84 1.96
CA LEU A 149 -9.47 -3.15 1.48
C LEU A 149 -9.56 -3.14 -0.05
N TRP A 150 -8.41 -3.25 -0.73
CA TRP A 150 -8.32 -3.31 -2.18
C TRP A 150 -8.41 -4.75 -2.73
N CYS A 151 -8.02 -5.75 -1.95
CA CYS A 151 -7.74 -7.09 -2.44
C CYS A 151 -8.60 -8.21 -1.81
N ILE A 152 -9.33 -7.95 -0.74
CA ILE A 152 -10.11 -8.98 -0.04
C ILE A 152 -11.55 -8.48 0.15
N ASP A 153 -12.50 -9.26 -0.35
CA ASP A 153 -13.93 -9.00 -0.14
C ASP A 153 -14.30 -9.14 1.34
N ALA A 154 -15.19 -8.27 1.81
CA ALA A 154 -15.63 -8.20 3.21
C ALA A 154 -14.49 -8.13 4.25
N ALA A 155 -13.33 -7.57 3.88
CA ALA A 155 -12.23 -7.39 4.80
C ALA A 155 -12.56 -6.35 5.89
N SER A 156 -12.01 -6.55 7.08
CA SER A 156 -12.07 -5.59 8.17
C SER A 156 -10.71 -5.51 8.85
N PHE A 157 -10.34 -4.32 9.32
CA PHE A 157 -9.16 -4.18 10.17
C PHE A 157 -9.34 -4.98 11.46
N ILE A 158 -8.23 -5.55 11.92
CA ILE A 158 -8.20 -6.36 13.14
C ILE A 158 -7.93 -5.48 14.36
N GLU A 159 -8.33 -5.94 15.53
CA GLU A 159 -7.96 -5.32 16.81
C GLU A 159 -6.50 -5.66 17.12
N VAL A 160 -5.59 -4.76 16.73
CA VAL A 160 -4.14 -4.97 16.85
C VAL A 160 -3.67 -5.14 18.30
N ASP A 161 -4.41 -4.62 19.28
CA ASP A 161 -4.05 -4.71 20.70
C ASP A 161 -4.27 -6.11 21.30
N ASP A 162 -4.90 -7.05 20.57
CA ASP A 162 -4.99 -8.45 20.98
C ASP A 162 -3.68 -9.20 20.68
N GLU A 163 -2.93 -9.53 21.74
CA GLU A 163 -1.65 -10.24 21.71
C GLU A 163 -1.72 -11.66 21.09
N ARG A 164 -2.93 -12.17 20.81
CA ARG A 164 -3.13 -13.46 20.13
C ARG A 164 -2.85 -13.41 18.64
N TRP A 165 -2.81 -12.23 18.03
CA TRP A 165 -2.42 -12.05 16.64
C TRP A 165 -0.93 -12.27 16.44
N GLU A 166 -0.59 -13.17 15.52
CA GLU A 166 0.75 -13.30 14.95
C GLU A 166 0.76 -12.80 13.51
N TYR A 167 1.87 -12.18 13.12
CA TYR A 167 2.01 -11.55 11.82
C TYR A 167 3.22 -12.13 11.10
N PHE A 168 3.02 -12.48 9.84
CA PHE A 168 4.07 -12.97 8.96
C PHE A 168 4.18 -12.01 7.78
N THR A 169 5.37 -11.50 7.53
CA THR A 169 5.63 -10.57 6.41
C THR A 169 6.67 -11.18 5.49
N ILE A 170 6.49 -10.99 4.18
CA ILE A 170 7.44 -11.44 3.17
C ILE A 170 7.99 -10.25 2.40
N PHE A 171 9.31 -10.27 2.20
CA PHE A 171 10.05 -9.25 1.46
C PHE A 171 10.91 -9.89 0.39
N GLU A 172 11.00 -9.25 -0.78
CA GLU A 172 12.08 -9.50 -1.72
C GLU A 172 13.33 -8.79 -1.21
N ARG A 173 14.42 -9.54 -1.06
CA ARG A 173 15.74 -9.02 -0.70
C ARG A 173 16.61 -8.85 -1.93
N VAL A 174 17.00 -7.61 -2.21
CA VAL A 174 17.90 -7.24 -3.30
C VAL A 174 19.18 -6.68 -2.72
N ILE A 175 20.34 -7.16 -3.18
CA ILE A 175 21.64 -6.60 -2.78
C ILE A 175 21.99 -5.46 -3.74
N SER A 176 22.14 -4.25 -3.21
CA SER A 176 22.57 -3.07 -3.97
C SER A 176 23.80 -2.46 -3.30
N ASN A 177 24.88 -2.28 -4.06
CA ASN A 177 26.16 -1.77 -3.55
C ASN A 177 26.71 -2.52 -2.31
N GLY A 178 26.37 -3.80 -2.14
CA GLY A 178 26.77 -4.62 -1.00
C GLY A 178 25.82 -4.57 0.19
N ASP A 179 24.83 -3.69 0.18
CA ASP A 179 23.81 -3.56 1.24
C ASP A 179 22.49 -4.23 0.84
N PRO A 180 21.80 -4.92 1.77
CA PRO A 180 20.50 -5.51 1.51
C PRO A 180 19.39 -4.45 1.56
N HIS A 181 18.59 -4.43 0.49
CA HIS A 181 17.33 -3.69 0.37
C HIS A 181 16.17 -4.68 0.43
N PHE A 182 15.07 -4.26 1.04
CA PHE A 182 13.91 -5.12 1.28
C PHE A 182 12.66 -4.46 0.72
N PHE A 183 12.00 -5.13 -0.21
CA PHE A 183 10.77 -4.67 -0.84
C PHE A 183 9.61 -5.55 -0.39
N PHE A 184 8.54 -4.94 0.10
CA PHE A 184 7.35 -5.62 0.58
C PHE A 184 6.70 -6.43 -0.55
N VAL A 185 6.40 -7.69 -0.26
CA VAL A 185 5.73 -8.63 -1.19
C VAL A 185 4.32 -8.97 -0.70
N GLY A 186 4.13 -9.06 0.62
CA GLY A 186 2.85 -9.41 1.21
C GLY A 186 2.95 -9.72 2.70
N TYR A 187 1.81 -10.04 3.30
CA TYR A 187 1.75 -10.44 4.70
C TYR A 187 0.57 -11.38 4.96
N ALA A 188 0.60 -12.04 6.12
CA ALA A 188 -0.50 -12.84 6.64
C ALA A 188 -0.66 -12.57 8.14
N THR A 189 -1.90 -12.62 8.62
CA THR A 189 -2.25 -12.57 10.04
C THR A 189 -2.83 -13.91 10.46
N VAL A 190 -2.46 -14.37 11.65
CA VAL A 190 -2.92 -15.64 12.22
C VAL A 190 -3.38 -15.39 13.65
N TYR A 191 -4.62 -15.76 13.96
CA TYR A 191 -5.15 -15.65 15.32
C TYR A 191 -4.92 -16.95 16.10
N ARG A 192 -4.28 -16.86 17.26
CA ARG A 192 -4.09 -17.99 18.17
C ARG A 192 -5.32 -18.17 19.05
N TYR A 193 -6.20 -19.09 18.64
CA TYR A 193 -7.44 -19.38 19.36
C TYR A 193 -7.25 -20.12 20.69
N TYR A 194 -6.14 -20.84 20.88
CA TYR A 194 -5.91 -21.75 22.02
C TYR A 194 -4.61 -21.42 22.75
#